data_AF-A0A7G8V773-F1
#
_entry.id   AF-A0A7G8V773-F1
#
_cell.length_a   1.000
_cell.length_b   1.000
_cell.length_c   1.000
_cell.angle_alpha   90.00
_cell.angle_beta   90.00
_cell.angle_gamma   90.00
#
_symmetry.space_group_name_H-M   'P 1'
#
loop_
_entity.id
_entity.type
_entity.pdbx_description
1 polymer ?
#
loop_
_entity_poly.entity_id
_entity_poly.type
_entity_poly.pdbx_seq_one_letter_code
_entity_poly.pdbx_strand_id
1 'polypeptide(L)' 'MNRNEITVAGSLQTGDRFYKRNDKGKVVFEKVEGEIKKTEYQTYTVNARKNGAKFTQSMKGNTEVVFLRHAYN' A
#
# COMPACT_ATOMS: atom_id res chain seq x y z
N MET A 1 5.69 -3.15 -12.55
CA MET A 1 5.08 -1.80 -12.61
C MET A 1 6.16 -0.79 -12.92
N ASN A 2 5.80 0.29 -13.62
CA ASN A 2 6.67 1.42 -13.92
C ASN A 2 6.61 2.46 -12.81
N ARG A 3 7.73 3.12 -12.51
CA ARG A 3 7.78 4.19 -11.51
C ARG A 3 6.78 5.31 -11.85
N ASN A 4 6.07 5.79 -10.84
CA ASN A 4 4.99 6.79 -10.88
C ASN A 4 3.73 6.34 -11.65
N GLU A 5 3.58 5.06 -11.94
CA GLU A 5 2.35 4.50 -12.49
C GLU A 5 1.21 4.55 -11.46
N ILE A 6 0.02 5.00 -11.89
CA ILE A 6 -1.20 4.92 -11.09
C ILE A 6 -1.74 3.50 -11.20
N THR A 7 -1.99 2.89 -10.04
CA THR A 7 -2.50 1.52 -9.94
C THR A 7 -3.39 1.39 -8.70
N VAL A 8 -3.78 0.17 -8.35
CA VAL A 8 -4.50 -0.13 -7.11
C VAL A 8 -3.61 -0.88 -6.12
N ALA A 9 -3.80 -0.62 -4.83
CA ALA A 9 -2.97 -1.18 -3.76
C ALA A 9 -2.95 -2.72 -3.75
N GLY A 10 -4.02 -3.36 -4.22
CA GLY A 10 -4.15 -4.82 -4.35
C GLY A 10 -3.18 -5.42 -5.36
N SER A 11 -2.85 -4.68 -6.42
CA SER A 11 -1.94 -5.13 -7.50
C SER A 11 -0.46 -4.98 -7.15
N LEU A 12 -0.14 -4.31 -6.05
CA LEU A 12 1.22 -4.19 -5.54
C LEU A 12 1.73 -5.52 -4.99
N GLN A 13 3.02 -5.75 -5.03
CA GLN A 13 3.69 -6.86 -4.38
C GLN A 13 4.19 -6.46 -2.98
N THR A 14 4.36 -7.44 -2.09
CA THR A 14 5.07 -7.19 -0.81
C THR A 14 6.45 -6.62 -1.10
N GLY A 15 6.84 -5.56 -0.39
CA GLY A 15 8.04 -4.77 -0.65
C GLY A 15 7.77 -3.53 -1.51
N ASP A 16 6.69 -3.45 -2.28
CA ASP A 16 6.43 -2.28 -3.12
C ASP A 16 6.20 -1.01 -2.29
N ARG A 17 6.87 0.07 -2.70
CA ARG A 17 6.69 1.40 -2.15
C ARG A 17 5.73 2.21 -2.99
N PHE A 18 4.83 2.92 -2.33
CA PHE A 18 3.78 3.71 -2.97
C PHE A 18 3.32 4.85 -2.06
N TYR A 19 2.53 5.76 -2.61
CA TYR A 19 1.72 6.70 -1.83
C TYR A 19 0.29 6.70 -2.36
N LYS A 20 -0.69 7.12 -1.56
CA LYS A 20 -2.09 7.20 -2.00
C LYS A 20 -2.23 8.31 -3.03
N ARG A 21 -2.98 8.09 -4.11
CA ARG A 21 -3.14 9.08 -5.19
C ARG A 21 -3.61 10.46 -4.68
N ASN A 22 -4.54 10.46 -3.73
CA ASN A 22 -5.14 11.67 -3.17
C ASN A 22 -4.37 12.25 -1.97
N ASP A 23 -3.22 11.67 -1.61
CA ASP A 23 -2.41 12.16 -0.50
C ASP A 23 -1.49 13.30 -0.94
N LYS A 24 -1.88 14.53 -0.56
CA LYS A 24 -1.09 15.75 -0.81
C LYS A 24 0.31 15.70 -0.17
N GLY A 25 0.45 15.01 0.95
CA GLY A 25 1.72 14.84 1.65
C GLY A 25 2.63 13.79 1.02
N LYS A 26 2.13 13.02 0.05
CA LYS A 26 2.84 11.91 -0.61
C LYS A 26 3.55 11.00 0.39
N VAL A 27 2.85 10.66 1.47
CA VAL A 27 3.38 9.79 2.51
C VAL A 27 3.68 8.43 1.90
N VAL A 28 4.95 8.03 2.00
CA VAL A 28 5.42 6.77 1.44
C VAL A 28 5.08 5.62 2.39
N PHE A 29 4.41 4.63 1.82
CA PHE A 29 4.13 3.34 2.41
C PHE A 29 4.89 2.25 1.68
N GLU A 30 5.15 1.16 2.38
CA GLU A 30 5.68 -0.09 1.86
C GLU A 30 4.63 -1.16 2.09
N LYS A 31 4.21 -1.88 1.03
CA LYS A 31 3.31 -3.02 1.19
C LYS A 31 4.07 -4.11 1.93
N VAL A 32 3.46 -4.66 2.98
CA VAL A 32 4.03 -5.72 3.79
C VAL A 32 3.07 -6.90 3.82
N GLU A 33 3.62 -8.08 4.09
CA GLU A 33 2.79 -9.24 4.36
C GLU A 33 2.00 -9.04 5.66
N GLY A 34 0.79 -9.59 5.69
CA GLY A 34 -0.08 -9.54 6.85
C GLY A 34 -1.46 -10.08 6.54
N GLU A 35 -2.23 -10.35 7.59
CA GLU A 35 -3.54 -10.96 7.48
C GLU A 35 -4.56 -10.05 6.80
N ILE A 36 -5.49 -10.66 6.05
CA ILE A 36 -6.63 -9.97 5.49
C ILE A 36 -7.59 -9.63 6.63
N LYS A 37 -7.80 -8.34 6.87
CA LYS A 37 -8.76 -7.87 7.87
C LYS A 37 -10.15 -7.80 7.25
N LYS A 38 -11.07 -8.63 7.71
CA LYS A 38 -12.50 -8.57 7.35
C LYS A 38 -13.29 -7.94 8.48
N THR A 39 -14.18 -7.03 8.11
CA THR A 39 -15.21 -6.43 8.97
C THR A 39 -16.57 -6.70 8.33
N GLU A 40 -17.67 -6.50 9.07
CA GLU A 40 -19.03 -6.71 8.53
C GLU A 40 -19.30 -5.94 7.24
N TYR A 41 -18.67 -4.77 7.07
CA TYR A 41 -18.93 -3.87 5.95
C TYR A 41 -17.80 -3.85 4.91
N GLN A 42 -16.59 -4.24 5.26
CA GLN A 42 -15.40 -4.01 4.45
C GLN A 42 -14.32 -5.08 4.62
N THR A 43 -13.66 -5.42 3.52
CA THR A 43 -12.48 -6.28 3.49
C THR A 43 -11.24 -5.46 3.13
N TYR A 44 -10.21 -5.58 3.95
CA TYR A 44 -8.90 -4.95 3.76
C TYR A 44 -7.87 -6.02 3.44
N THR A 45 -7.45 -6.07 2.18
CA THR A 45 -6.54 -7.10 1.65
C THR A 45 -5.09 -6.65 1.58
N VAL A 46 -4.80 -5.39 1.88
CA VAL A 46 -3.45 -4.83 1.78
C VAL A 46 -3.01 -4.37 3.16
N ASN A 47 -1.86 -4.82 3.63
CA ASN A 47 -1.19 -4.25 4.78
C ASN A 47 0.00 -3.43 4.30
N ALA A 48 0.16 -2.24 4.83
CA ALA A 48 1.28 -1.38 4.49
C ALA A 48 1.85 -0.67 5.69
N ARG A 49 3.17 -0.48 5.70
CA ARG A 49 3.91 0.19 6.75
C ARG A 49 4.36 1.55 6.23
N LYS A 50 3.99 2.63 6.94
CA LYS A 50 4.57 3.95 6.68
C LYS A 50 6.07 3.89 6.96
N ASN A 51 6.89 4.53 6.14
CA ASN A 51 8.34 4.53 6.35
C ASN A 51 8.68 5.00 7.78
N GLY A 52 9.42 4.18 8.54
CA GLY A 52 9.79 4.42 9.94
C GLY A 52 8.70 4.14 11.00
N ALA A 53 7.50 3.70 10.61
CA ALA A 53 6.45 3.34 11.56
C ALA A 53 6.61 1.89 12.07
N LYS A 54 6.36 1.69 13.36
CA LYS A 54 6.37 0.35 13.99
C LYS A 54 5.18 -0.51 13.57
N PHE A 55 4.03 0.12 13.32
CA PHE A 55 2.77 -0.56 13.07
C PHE A 55 2.36 -0.50 11.60
N THR A 56 1.71 -1.56 11.15
CA THR A 56 1.10 -1.65 9.82
C THR A 56 -0.27 -1.02 9.79
N GLN A 57 -0.71 -0.62 8.60
CA GLN A 57 -2.04 -0.09 8.32
C GLN A 57 -2.70 -0.94 7.25
N SER A 58 -3.93 -1.37 7.51
CA SER A 58 -4.72 -2.10 6.53
C SER A 58 -5.40 -1.13 5.56
N MET A 59 -5.41 -1.48 4.29
CA MET A 59 -5.99 -0.72 3.18
C MET A 59 -6.84 -1.63 2.30
N LYS A 60 -7.83 -1.03 1.63
CA LYS A 60 -8.64 -1.72 0.63
C LYS A 60 -7.79 -2.00 -0.60
N GLY A 61 -7.96 -3.19 -1.19
CA GLY A 61 -7.23 -3.56 -2.41
C GLY A 61 -7.51 -2.64 -3.60
N ASN A 62 -8.69 -2.04 -3.68
CA ASN A 62 -9.06 -1.12 -4.77
C ASN A 62 -8.64 0.34 -4.52
N THR A 63 -7.86 0.63 -3.48
CA THR A 63 -7.38 1.99 -3.21
C THR A 63 -6.41 2.43 -4.32
N GLU A 64 -6.69 3.56 -4.97
CA GLU A 64 -5.78 4.13 -5.97
C GLU A 64 -4.48 4.65 -5.32
N VAL A 65 -3.35 4.21 -5.87
CA VAL A 65 -2.02 4.51 -5.39
C VAL A 65 -1.09 4.83 -6.55
N VAL A 66 -0.02 5.54 -6.24
CA VAL A 66 1.08 5.76 -7.19
C VAL A 66 2.24 4.88 -6.77
N PHE A 67 2.61 3.94 -7.64
CA PHE A 67 3.76 3.08 -7.43
C PHE A 67 5.06 3.89 -7.55
N LEU A 68 6.02 3.66 -6.66
CA LEU A 68 7.32 4.33 -6.67
C LEU A 68 8.42 3.40 -7.13
N ARG A 69 8.61 2.30 -6.41
CA ARG A 69 9.64 1.28 -6.66
C ARG A 69 9.39 0.08 -5.76
N HIS A 70 9.96 -1.07 -6.11
CA HIS A 70 10.11 -2.15 -5.16
C HIS A 70 11.15 -1.76 -4.08
N ALA A 71 10.86 -2.01 -2.81
CA ALA A 71 11.89 -2.00 -1.77
C ALA A 71 12.77 -3.22 -2.04
N TYR A 72 13.94 -2.97 -2.62
CA TYR A 72 14.95 -4.00 -2.83
C TYR A 72 15.35 -4.64 -1.49
N ASN A 73 15.64 -5.95 -1.55
CA ASN A 73 16.47 -6.70 -0.60
C ASN A 73 17.72 -5.90 -0.21
#